data_AF-Q2EGR0-F1
#
_entry.id   AF-Q2EGR0-F1
#
_cell.length_a   1.000
_cell.length_b   1.000
_cell.length_c   1.000
_cell.angle_alpha   90.00
_cell.angle_beta   90.00
_cell.angle_gamma   90.00
#
_symmetry.space_group_name_H-M   'P 1'
#
loop_
_entity.id
_entity.type
_entity.pdbx_description
1 polymer ?
#
loop_
_entity_poly.entity_id
_entity_poly.type
_entity_poly.pdbx_seq_one_letter_code
_entity_poly.pdbx_strand_id
1 'polypeptide(L)' 'CHLPVMCEDKNLPYAYIPSKVDLGSSAGSKRPTCVIMIKPHEEYKEAYDECLEEVSALPKPL' A
#
# COMPACT_ATOMS: atom_id res chain seq x y z
N CYS A 1 9.39 10.41 9.82
CA CYS A 1 8.91 9.04 10.06
C CYS A 1 7.66 9.10 10.91
N HIS A 2 6.49 8.77 10.34
CA HIS A 2 5.19 8.85 11.03
C HIS A 2 4.12 7.98 10.37
N LEU A 3 4.34 7.51 9.14
CA LEU A 3 3.32 6.81 8.38
C LEU A 3 2.85 5.48 9.02
N PRO A 4 3.73 4.57 9.49
CA PRO A 4 3.28 3.31 10.07
C PRO A 4 2.40 3.53 11.31
N VAL A 5 2.85 4.39 12.22
CA VAL A 5 2.08 4.78 13.42
C VAL A 5 0.73 5.40 13.04
N MET A 6 0.69 6.28 12.05
CA MET A 6 -0.57 6.86 11.59
C MET A 6 -1.53 5.84 10.95
N CYS A 7 -0.99 4.83 10.26
CA CYS A 7 -1.80 3.74 9.72
C CYS A 7 -2.36 2.88 10.85
N GLU A 8 -1.56 2.58 11.89
CA GLU A 8 -2.01 1.86 13.08
C GLU A 8 -3.11 2.60 13.84
N ASP A 9 -2.93 3.89 14.11
CA ASP A 9 -3.93 4.73 14.81
C ASP A 9 -5.28 4.76 14.07
N LYS A 10 -5.25 4.65 12.74
CA LYS A 10 -6.45 4.70 11.87
C LYS A 10 -6.95 3.32 11.44
N ASN A 11 -6.32 2.24 11.89
CA ASN A 11 -6.59 0.87 11.43
C ASN A 11 -6.55 0.74 9.88
N LEU A 12 -5.57 1.39 9.25
CA LEU A 12 -5.34 1.28 7.81
C LEU A 12 -4.32 0.16 7.52
N PRO A 13 -4.68 -0.84 6.71
CA PRO A 13 -3.73 -1.87 6.30
C PRO A 13 -2.64 -1.27 5.40
N TYR A 14 -1.40 -1.70 5.60
CA TYR A 14 -0.26 -1.28 4.79
C TYR A 14 0.78 -2.41 4.70
N ALA A 15 1.56 -2.40 3.63
CA ALA A 15 2.66 -3.33 3.41
C ALA A 15 3.91 -2.57 2.95
N TYR A 16 5.08 -3.18 3.17
CA TYR A 16 6.35 -2.69 2.65
C TYR A 16 6.75 -3.42 1.38
N ILE A 17 7.44 -2.71 0.51
CA ILE A 17 8.05 -3.29 -0.68
C ILE A 17 9.56 -3.06 -0.66
N PRO A 18 10.37 -3.94 -1.26
CA PRO A 18 11.83 -3.86 -1.17
C PRO A 18 12.44 -2.72 -1.99
N SER A 19 11.73 -2.19 -2.99
CA SER A 19 12.28 -1.25 -3.98
C SER A 19 11.38 -0.04 -4.23
N LYS A 20 11.85 1.15 -3.83
CA LYS A 20 11.17 2.42 -4.16
C LYS A 20 11.10 2.73 -5.66
N VAL A 21 11.99 2.13 -6.45
CA VAL A 21 12.05 2.32 -7.91
C VAL A 21 10.90 1.58 -8.57
N ASP A 22 10.68 0.34 -8.13
CA ASP A 22 9.60 -0.50 -8.64
C ASP A 22 8.25 0.11 -8.24
N LEU A 23 8.12 0.61 -7.01
CA LEU A 23 6.91 1.30 -6.55
C LEU A 23 6.56 2.50 -7.43
N GLY A 24 7.55 3.33 -7.74
CA GLY A 24 7.36 4.49 -8.61
C GLY A 24 6.94 4.07 -10.02
N SER A 25 7.61 3.06 -10.57
CA SER A 25 7.36 2.55 -11.92
C SER A 25 5.96 1.96 -12.06
N SER A 26 5.50 1.16 -11.09
CA SER A 26 4.14 0.59 -11.06
C SER A 26 3.03 1.65 -10.99
N ALA A 27 3.34 2.84 -10.47
CA ALA A 27 2.40 3.95 -10.40
C ALA A 27 2.51 4.94 -11.57
N GLY A 28 3.26 4.59 -12.62
CA GLY A 28 3.49 5.44 -13.78
C GLY A 28 4.42 6.63 -13.51
N SER A 29 5.13 6.64 -12.38
CA SER A 29 6.10 7.69 -12.04
C SER A 29 7.50 7.32 -12.51
N LYS A 30 8.18 8.25 -13.20
CA LYS A 30 9.61 8.14 -13.54
C LYS A 30 10.54 8.37 -12.34
N ARG A 31 9.99 8.88 -11.22
CA ARG A 31 10.76 9.08 -9.98
C ARG A 31 10.42 7.99 -8.98
N PRO A 32 11.41 7.49 -8.23
CA PRO A 32 11.15 6.56 -7.13
C PRO A 32 10.19 7.18 -6.11
N THR A 33 9.22 6.40 -5.66
CA THR A 33 8.19 6.83 -4.72
C THR A 33 8.37 6.07 -3.41
N CYS A 34 8.20 6.76 -2.28
CA CYS A 34 8.30 6.13 -0.96
C CYS A 34 7.00 5.48 -0.48
N VAL A 35 5.85 6.01 -0.91
CA VAL A 35 4.53 5.64 -0.40
C VAL A 35 3.49 5.82 -1.49
N ILE A 36 2.57 4.86 -1.59
CA ILE A 36 1.39 4.97 -2.45
C ILE A 36 0.16 4.60 -1.62
N MET A 37 -0.89 5.41 -1.74
CA MET A 37 -2.19 5.13 -1.16
C MET A 37 -3.13 4.72 -2.29
N ILE A 38 -3.59 3.48 -2.22
CA ILE A 38 -4.59 2.94 -3.14
C ILE A 38 -5.96 3.31 -2.59
N LYS A 39 -6.83 3.86 -3.43
CA LYS A 39 -8.22 4.19 -3.07
C LYS A 39 -9.15 3.16 -3.71
N PRO A 40 -10.27 2.82 -3.07
CA PRO A 40 -11.29 1.98 -3.71
C PRO A 40 -11.83 2.67 -4.96
N HIS A 41 -12.00 1.88 -6.03
CA HIS A 41 -12.55 2.35 -7.30
C HIS A 41 -13.29 1.21 -8.00
N GLU A 42 -14.32 1.54 -8.78
CA GLU A 42 -15.16 0.53 -9.43
C GLU A 42 -14.41 -0.27 -10.50
N GLU A 43 -13.50 0.38 -11.24
CA GLU A 43 -12.74 -0.25 -12.35
C GLU A 43 -11.84 -1.42 -11.92
N TYR A 44 -11.39 -1.44 -10.67
CA TYR A 44 -10.46 -2.45 -10.15
C TYR A 44 -10.90 -2.99 -8.79
N LYS A 45 -12.21 -3.00 -8.54
CA LYS A 45 -12.79 -3.38 -7.26
C LYS A 45 -12.36 -4.79 -6.82
N GLU A 46 -12.45 -5.77 -7.72
CA GLU A 46 -12.08 -7.16 -7.42
C GLU A 46 -10.61 -7.27 -6.97
N ALA A 47 -9.69 -6.67 -7.73
CA ALA A 47 -8.26 -6.67 -7.38
C ALA A 47 -7.98 -5.89 -6.08
N TYR A 48 -8.72 -4.80 -5.82
CA TYR A 48 -8.60 -4.05 -4.57
C TYR A 48 -9.05 -4.87 -3.37
N ASP A 49 -10.19 -5.55 -3.46
CA ASP A 49 -10.75 -6.36 -2.38
C ASP A 49 -9.82 -7.55 -2.06
N GLU A 50 -9.28 -8.23 -3.07
CA GLU A 50 -8.27 -9.29 -2.90
C GLU A 50 -7.02 -8.77 -2.17
N CYS A 51 -6.44 -7.67 -2.64
CA CYS A 51 -5.26 -7.08 -1.99
C CYS A 51 -5.55 -6.66 -0.55
N LEU A 52 -6.74 -6.13 -0.28
CA LEU A 52 -7.13 -5.67 1.04
C LEU A 52 -7.21 -6.82 2.04
N GLU A 53 -7.80 -7.95 1.63
CA GLU A 53 -7.89 -9.16 2.44
C GLU A 53 -6.51 -9.74 2.75
N GLU A 54 -5.66 -9.88 1.73
CA GLU A 54 -4.29 -10.41 1.90
C GLU A 54 -3.46 -9.52 2.83
N VAL A 55 -3.43 -8.21 2.62
CA VAL A 55 -2.64 -7.28 3.43
C VAL A 55 -3.14 -7.23 4.87
N SER A 56 -4.45 -7.35 5.08
CA SER A 56 -5.03 -7.39 6.44
C SER A 56 -4.72 -8.68 7.18
N ALA A 57 -4.46 -9.79 6.47
CA ALA A 57 -4.06 -11.06 7.06
C ALA A 57 -2.57 -11.14 7.39
N LEU A 58 -1.74 -10.25 6.83
CA LEU A 58 -0.32 -10.21 7.13
C LEU A 58 -0.06 -9.75 8.57
N PRO A 59 0.97 -10.30 9.25
CA PRO A 59 1.40 -9.76 10.53
C PRO A 59 1.88 -8.33 10.35
N LYS A 60 1.62 -7.47 11.34
CA LYS A 60 2.09 -6.08 11.32
C LYS A 60 3.60 -6.09 11.06
N PRO A 61 4.07 -5.37 10.05
CA PRO A 61 5.49 -5.34 9.76
C PRO A 61 6.20 -4.61 10.91
N LEU A 62 7.02 -5.37 11.64
CA LEU A 62 7.80 -4.96 12.82
C LEU A 62 8.71 -3.76 12.52
#